data_AF-A0A2A7MPV8-F1
#
_entry.id   AF-A0A2A7MPV8-F1
#
_cell.length_a   1.000
_cell.length_b   1.000
_cell.length_c   1.000
_cell.angle_alpha   90.00
_cell.angle_beta   90.00
_cell.angle_gamma   90.00
#
_symmetry.space_group_name_H-M   'P 1'
#
loop_
_entity.id
_entity.type
_entity.pdbx_description
1 polymer ?
#
loop_
_entity_poly.entity_id
_entity_poly.type
_entity_poly.pdbx_seq_one_letter_code
_entity_poly.pdbx_strand_id
1 'polypeptide(L)'
;MTAVRTLPIRVPPIDGEALDSWLEAIAARTHSAFGDLLSAMALNRNDAISSGAWIVRLEPEETAVINEATGASKARLETMVLAHYSDRALRINPNTGTISRAFPWGRAVGSRFCPACLEQTGGRWQLAWRLGWTFACTIHNCLLADACPQCGAVQRRRTHVGDIIPEPGRCAHAATDATGRAPARCHTDLTNAPVAAFDADHPVIHAQRIINAVIDDDTPTFGVYRSSEPPRV
;
A
#
# COMPACT_ATOMS: atom_id res chain seq x y z
N MET A 1 -5.67 -14.71 28.36
CA MET A 1 -5.74 -14.30 26.95
C MET A 1 -7.17 -13.87 26.69
N THR A 2 -7.38 -12.60 26.36
CA THR A 2 -8.71 -12.08 25.98
C THR A 2 -9.09 -12.72 24.65
N ALA A 3 -10.28 -13.32 24.55
CA ALA A 3 -10.75 -13.94 23.31
C ALA A 3 -10.82 -12.89 22.18
N VAL A 4 -10.28 -13.21 21.01
CA VAL A 4 -10.40 -12.37 19.81
C VAL A 4 -11.87 -12.37 19.39
N ARG A 5 -12.44 -11.17 19.21
CA ARG A 5 -13.83 -11.03 18.80
C ARG A 5 -13.91 -10.78 17.31
N THR A 6 -14.84 -11.47 16.65
CA THR A 6 -15.17 -11.20 15.25
C THR A 6 -15.77 -9.80 15.10
N LEU A 7 -15.39 -9.08 14.05
CA LEU A 7 -15.97 -7.79 13.72
C LEU A 7 -17.44 -7.95 13.31
N PRO A 8 -18.35 -7.09 13.81
CA PRO A 8 -19.76 -7.16 13.47
C PRO A 8 -20.04 -6.76 12.02
N ILE A 9 -19.17 -5.94 11.42
CA ILE A 9 -19.26 -5.52 10.01
C ILE A 9 -18.04 -6.06 9.29
N ARG A 10 -18.27 -6.84 8.23
CA ARG A 10 -17.21 -7.37 7.37
C ARG A 10 -17.03 -6.49 6.14
N VAL A 11 -15.79 -6.14 5.84
CA VAL A 11 -15.37 -5.47 4.61
C VAL A 11 -14.44 -6.43 3.88
N PRO A 12 -14.76 -6.90 2.66
CA PRO A 12 -13.84 -7.76 1.93
C PRO A 12 -12.63 -6.94 1.42
N PRO A 13 -11.42 -7.53 1.39
CA PRO A 13 -10.28 -6.94 0.71
C PRO A 13 -10.45 -7.03 -0.81
N ILE A 14 -10.03 -5.99 -1.54
CA ILE A 14 -10.04 -6.01 -3.01
C ILE A 14 -8.74 -6.62 -3.55
N ASP A 15 -8.73 -6.97 -4.84
CA ASP A 15 -7.53 -7.57 -5.44
C ASP A 15 -6.35 -6.61 -5.46
N GLY A 16 -5.17 -7.16 -5.15
CA GLY A 16 -3.90 -6.44 -5.03
C GLY A 16 -3.82 -5.45 -3.86
N GLU A 17 -4.83 -5.39 -2.99
CA GLU A 17 -4.89 -4.37 -1.96
C GLU A 17 -3.79 -4.49 -0.90
N ALA A 18 -3.25 -3.34 -0.48
CA ALA A 18 -2.36 -3.28 0.67
C ALA A 18 -3.13 -3.50 1.99
N LEU A 19 -2.50 -4.20 2.94
CA LEU A 19 -3.11 -4.50 4.24
C LEU A 19 -3.50 -3.24 5.02
N ASP A 20 -2.67 -2.20 4.99
CA ASP A 20 -2.97 -0.93 5.66
C ASP A 20 -4.18 -0.21 5.03
N SER A 21 -4.35 -0.28 3.71
CA SER A 21 -5.53 0.24 3.03
C SER A 21 -6.80 -0.49 3.46
N TRP A 22 -6.76 -1.82 3.55
CA TRP A 22 -7.93 -2.60 3.91
C TRP A 22 -8.35 -2.35 5.35
N LEU A 23 -7.38 -2.27 6.27
CA LEU A 23 -7.65 -1.94 7.67
C LEU A 23 -8.20 -0.52 7.82
N GLU A 24 -7.72 0.45 7.04
CA GLU A 24 -8.32 1.80 7.01
C GLU A 24 -9.77 1.78 6.52
N ALA A 25 -10.08 0.97 5.51
CA ALA A 25 -11.45 0.81 5.02
C ALA A 25 -12.37 0.14 6.05
N ILE A 26 -11.86 -0.84 6.82
CA ILE A 26 -12.58 -1.42 7.95
C ILE A 26 -12.85 -0.34 9.01
N ALA A 27 -11.83 0.40 9.44
CA ALA A 27 -11.95 1.44 10.46
C ALA A 27 -12.96 2.54 10.06
N ALA A 28 -12.90 2.98 8.80
CA ALA A 28 -13.86 3.91 8.23
C ALA A 28 -15.29 3.35 8.26
N ARG A 29 -15.46 2.08 7.89
CA ARG A 29 -16.78 1.42 7.85
C ARG A 29 -17.37 1.17 9.24
N THR A 30 -16.55 0.86 10.22
CA THR A 30 -16.95 0.65 11.62
C THR A 30 -16.94 1.93 12.45
N HIS A 31 -16.58 3.06 11.84
CA HIS A 31 -16.50 4.37 12.48
C HIS A 31 -15.61 4.35 13.74
N SER A 32 -14.46 3.68 13.63
CA SER A 32 -13.51 3.44 14.72
C SER A 32 -12.19 4.15 14.46
N ALA A 33 -11.54 4.65 15.51
CA ALA A 33 -10.20 5.21 15.38
C ALA A 33 -9.23 4.10 14.93
N PHE A 34 -8.28 4.44 14.05
CA PHE A 34 -7.42 3.44 13.44
C PHE A 34 -6.56 2.67 14.47
N GLY A 35 -6.08 3.38 15.49
CA GLY A 35 -5.31 2.80 16.59
C GLY A 35 -6.11 1.81 17.42
N ASP A 36 -7.41 2.04 17.63
CA ASP A 36 -8.27 1.09 18.33
C ASP A 36 -8.45 -0.20 17.52
N LEU A 37 -8.61 -0.07 16.19
CA LEU A 37 -8.67 -1.23 15.30
C LEU A 37 -7.34 -2.01 15.30
N LEU A 38 -6.20 -1.32 15.19
CA LEU A 38 -4.88 -1.97 15.26
C LEU A 38 -4.66 -2.67 16.61
N SER A 39 -5.12 -2.06 17.71
CA SER A 39 -5.10 -2.67 19.05
C SER A 39 -5.88 -3.98 19.08
N ALA A 40 -7.10 -3.96 18.54
CA ALA A 40 -7.98 -5.13 18.49
C ALA A 40 -7.41 -6.25 17.62
N MET A 41 -6.59 -5.92 16.62
CA MET A 41 -5.94 -6.85 15.71
C MET A 41 -4.53 -7.28 16.16
N ALA A 42 -4.10 -6.92 17.37
CA ALA A 42 -2.76 -7.16 17.90
C ALA A 42 -1.61 -6.58 17.02
N LEU A 43 -1.90 -5.55 16.22
CA LEU A 43 -0.93 -4.86 15.37
C LEU A 43 -0.23 -3.67 16.07
N ASN A 44 -0.45 -3.51 17.37
CA ASN A 44 0.19 -2.51 18.20
C ASN A 44 1.53 -2.98 18.73
N ARG A 45 2.59 -2.59 18.03
CA ARG A 45 3.95 -2.65 18.58
C ARG A 45 4.19 -1.30 19.25
N ASN A 46 4.14 -1.27 20.59
CA ASN A 46 4.33 -0.06 21.43
C ASN A 46 5.70 0.63 21.25
N ASP A 47 6.57 0.11 20.39
CA ASP A 47 7.86 0.70 20.07
C ASP A 47 7.78 1.54 18.80
N ALA A 48 8.15 2.82 18.90
CA ALA A 48 8.23 3.74 17.77
C ALA A 48 9.05 3.20 16.58
N ILE A 49 9.99 2.28 16.86
CA ILE A 49 10.88 1.62 15.90
C ILE A 49 10.13 0.61 15.01
N SER A 50 9.04 0.02 15.50
CA SER A 50 8.32 -1.09 14.84
C SER A 50 7.00 -0.66 14.18
N SER A 51 6.70 0.64 14.16
CA SER A 51 5.51 1.19 13.51
C SER A 51 5.50 0.88 12.00
N GLY A 52 4.71 -0.12 11.60
CA GLY A 52 4.57 -0.55 10.21
C GLY A 52 5.39 -1.78 9.79
N ALA A 53 5.97 -2.54 10.73
CA ALA A 53 6.59 -3.84 10.42
C ALA A 53 5.58 -4.82 9.76
N TRP A 54 4.34 -4.82 10.22
CA TRP A 54 3.23 -5.61 9.68
C TRP A 54 2.83 -5.26 8.25
N ILE A 55 3.18 -4.06 7.73
CA ILE A 55 3.04 -3.73 6.30
C ILE A 55 4.06 -4.54 5.48
N VAL A 56 5.22 -4.81 6.06
CA VAL A 56 6.27 -5.58 5.40
C VAL A 56 5.95 -7.07 5.48
N ARG A 57 5.66 -7.59 6.67
CA ARG A 57 5.38 -9.01 6.90
C ARG A 57 4.54 -9.17 8.16
N LEU A 58 3.55 -10.05 8.09
CA LEU A 58 2.81 -10.49 9.27
C LEU A 58 3.52 -11.64 9.98
N GLU A 59 3.56 -11.57 11.31
CA GLU A 59 3.91 -12.72 12.14
C GLU A 59 2.73 -13.72 12.19
N PRO A 60 2.99 -15.01 12.50
CA PRO A 60 1.93 -16.03 12.55
C PRO A 60 0.79 -15.69 13.51
N GLU A 61 1.11 -15.07 14.66
CA GLU A 61 0.12 -14.64 15.65
C GLU A 61 -0.75 -13.49 15.11
N GLU A 62 -0.15 -12.46 14.51
CA GLU A 62 -0.87 -11.33 13.88
C GLU A 62 -1.81 -11.86 12.78
N THR A 63 -1.33 -12.81 11.97
CA THR A 63 -2.13 -13.46 10.92
C THR A 63 -3.34 -14.19 11.51
N ALA A 64 -3.16 -14.92 12.61
CA ALA A 64 -4.24 -15.67 13.27
C ALA A 64 -5.30 -14.72 13.85
N VAL A 65 -4.87 -13.66 14.54
CA VAL A 65 -5.79 -12.65 15.11
C VAL A 65 -6.60 -11.95 14.02
N ILE A 66 -5.94 -11.51 12.94
CA ILE A 66 -6.64 -10.86 11.82
C ILE A 66 -7.62 -11.83 11.17
N ASN A 67 -7.20 -13.08 10.92
CA ASN A 67 -8.05 -14.12 10.34
C ASN A 67 -9.30 -14.36 11.20
N GLU A 68 -9.13 -14.54 12.51
CA GLU A 68 -10.24 -14.77 13.43
C GLU A 68 -11.18 -13.57 13.50
N ALA A 69 -10.64 -12.35 13.60
CA ALA A 69 -11.43 -11.14 13.74
C ALA A 69 -12.21 -10.76 12.46
N THR A 70 -11.66 -11.04 11.28
CA THR A 70 -12.21 -10.54 9.99
C THR A 70 -12.80 -11.66 9.11
N GLY A 71 -12.34 -12.89 9.29
CA GLY A 71 -12.56 -14.02 8.39
C GLY A 71 -11.74 -14.00 7.10
N ALA A 72 -10.81 -13.06 6.90
CA ALA A 72 -9.93 -13.07 5.73
C ALA A 72 -8.97 -14.27 5.81
N SER A 73 -8.88 -15.07 4.74
CA SER A 73 -8.01 -16.25 4.73
C SER A 73 -6.54 -15.88 4.88
N LYS A 74 -5.74 -16.77 5.48
CA LYS A 74 -4.29 -16.59 5.60
C LYS A 74 -3.63 -16.33 4.23
N ALA A 75 -4.00 -17.10 3.20
CA ALA A 75 -3.50 -16.93 1.85
C ALA A 75 -3.80 -15.52 1.29
N ARG A 76 -4.96 -14.93 1.60
CA ARG A 76 -5.28 -13.56 1.19
C ARG A 76 -4.44 -12.54 1.96
N LEU A 77 -4.26 -12.72 3.27
CA LEU A 77 -3.43 -11.81 4.09
C LEU A 77 -1.97 -11.79 3.61
N GLU A 78 -1.45 -12.94 3.18
CA GLU A 78 -0.09 -13.08 2.63
C GLU A 78 0.10 -12.28 1.32
N THR A 79 -0.94 -12.08 0.51
CA THR A 79 -0.86 -11.24 -0.70
C THR A 79 -1.00 -9.75 -0.44
N MET A 80 -1.29 -9.35 0.81
CA MET A 80 -1.59 -7.95 1.17
C MET A 80 -0.41 -7.24 1.87
N VAL A 81 0.72 -7.93 2.06
CA VAL A 81 1.94 -7.40 2.68
C VAL A 81 3.15 -7.50 1.75
N LEU A 82 4.15 -6.65 1.94
CA LEU A 82 5.27 -6.52 0.99
C LEU A 82 6.12 -7.81 0.86
N ALA A 83 6.10 -8.69 1.86
CA ALA A 83 6.73 -10.00 1.79
C ALA A 83 6.21 -10.85 0.64
N HIS A 84 4.99 -10.58 0.14
CA HIS A 84 4.49 -11.15 -1.11
C HIS A 84 5.51 -11.02 -2.25
N TYR A 85 6.17 -9.86 -2.37
CA TYR A 85 7.13 -9.56 -3.43
C TYR A 85 8.59 -9.88 -3.09
N SER A 86 8.86 -10.61 -1.99
CA SER A 86 10.23 -10.94 -1.60
C SER A 86 10.95 -11.71 -2.70
N ASP A 87 12.20 -11.32 -2.92
CA ASP A 87 13.16 -11.86 -3.89
C ASP A 87 12.77 -11.72 -5.37
N ARG A 88 11.63 -11.07 -5.65
CA ARG A 88 11.18 -10.69 -7.00
C ARG A 88 11.27 -9.18 -7.27
N ALA A 89 10.65 -8.37 -6.40
CA ALA A 89 10.63 -6.91 -6.55
C ALA A 89 11.33 -6.16 -5.39
N LEU A 90 11.58 -6.86 -4.28
CA LEU A 90 12.29 -6.35 -3.11
C LEU A 90 12.98 -7.51 -2.39
N ARG A 91 13.87 -7.21 -1.45
CA ARG A 91 14.44 -8.23 -0.54
C ARG A 91 14.21 -7.84 0.90
N ILE A 92 13.78 -8.79 1.73
CA ILE A 92 13.64 -8.59 3.17
C ILE A 92 14.89 -9.11 3.87
N ASN A 93 15.44 -8.33 4.80
CA ASN A 93 16.54 -8.77 5.64
C ASN A 93 16.01 -9.77 6.68
N PRO A 94 16.52 -11.01 6.71
CA PRO A 94 16.00 -12.04 7.61
C PRO A 94 16.19 -11.70 9.09
N ASN A 95 17.25 -10.96 9.43
CA ASN A 95 17.60 -10.64 10.81
C ASN A 95 16.75 -9.50 11.38
N THR A 96 16.33 -8.55 10.54
CA THR A 96 15.62 -7.34 10.98
C THR A 96 14.15 -7.32 10.55
N GLY A 97 13.74 -8.16 9.61
CA GLY A 97 12.40 -8.12 9.01
C GLY A 97 12.12 -6.86 8.19
N THR A 98 13.15 -6.04 7.93
CA THR A 98 13.02 -4.78 7.16
C THR A 98 13.44 -4.97 5.71
N ILE A 99 12.97 -4.08 4.82
CA ILE A 99 13.37 -4.13 3.41
C ILE A 99 14.85 -3.73 3.29
N SER A 100 15.61 -4.58 2.59
CA SER A 100 17.02 -4.38 2.30
C SER A 100 17.22 -3.18 1.38
N ARG A 101 18.05 -2.22 1.82
CA ARG A 101 18.45 -1.06 1.01
C ARG A 101 19.40 -1.41 -0.12
N ALA A 102 20.02 -2.60 -0.08
CA ALA A 102 20.90 -3.07 -1.14
C ALA A 102 20.13 -3.59 -2.37
N PHE A 103 18.82 -3.83 -2.25
CA PHE A 103 18.01 -4.23 -3.39
C PHE A 103 17.67 -2.98 -4.24
N PRO A 104 18.01 -2.96 -5.54
CA PRO A 104 17.81 -1.79 -6.38
C PRO A 104 16.31 -1.49 -6.53
N TRP A 105 15.92 -0.25 -6.23
CA TRP A 105 14.54 0.24 -6.35
C TRP A 105 13.48 -0.60 -5.60
N GLY A 106 13.87 -1.30 -4.52
CA GLY A 106 12.97 -2.25 -3.83
C GLY A 106 11.79 -1.59 -3.08
N ARG A 107 11.96 -0.39 -2.52
CA ARG A 107 10.88 0.32 -1.80
C ARG A 107 10.81 1.78 -2.23
N ALA A 108 9.60 2.25 -2.52
CA ALA A 108 9.32 3.68 -2.61
C ALA A 108 9.39 4.34 -1.21
N VAL A 109 9.57 5.67 -1.16
CA VAL A 109 9.60 6.41 0.12
C VAL A 109 8.25 6.32 0.84
N GLY A 110 7.15 6.28 0.09
CA GLY A 110 5.79 6.07 0.56
C GLY A 110 5.03 5.08 -0.31
N SER A 111 3.80 5.41 -0.67
CA SER A 111 3.05 4.72 -1.71
C SER A 111 2.67 5.72 -2.78
N ARG A 112 2.85 5.33 -4.04
CA ARG A 112 2.21 6.04 -5.15
C ARG A 112 0.72 5.66 -5.23
N PHE A 113 -0.03 6.32 -6.09
CA PHE A 113 -1.43 6.02 -6.34
C PHE A 113 -1.89 6.45 -7.73
N CYS A 114 -2.91 5.76 -8.22
CA CYS A 114 -3.70 6.21 -9.35
C CYS A 114 -4.98 6.90 -8.84
N PRO A 115 -5.22 8.17 -9.16
CA PRO A 115 -6.41 8.90 -8.70
C PRO A 115 -7.72 8.23 -9.15
N ALA A 116 -7.77 7.73 -10.39
CA ALA A 116 -8.92 7.03 -10.94
C ALA A 116 -9.16 5.65 -10.27
N CYS A 117 -8.11 4.89 -9.93
CA CYS A 117 -8.28 3.68 -9.11
C CYS A 117 -8.82 4.00 -7.72
N LEU A 118 -8.33 5.08 -7.09
CA LEU A 118 -8.85 5.50 -5.79
C LEU A 118 -10.33 5.87 -5.89
N GLU A 119 -10.75 6.60 -6.92
CA GLU A 119 -12.16 6.92 -7.15
C GLU A 119 -13.01 5.66 -7.31
N GLN A 120 -12.62 4.75 -8.21
CA GLN A 120 -13.37 3.53 -8.53
C GLN A 120 -13.49 2.55 -7.36
N THR A 121 -12.51 2.53 -6.46
CA THR A 121 -12.46 1.57 -5.35
C THR A 121 -12.94 2.14 -4.02
N GLY A 122 -13.25 3.44 -3.95
CA GLY A 122 -13.56 4.12 -2.69
C GLY A 122 -12.32 4.31 -1.81
N GLY A 123 -11.19 4.69 -2.42
CA GLY A 123 -9.97 5.10 -1.75
C GLY A 123 -9.02 3.97 -1.38
N ARG A 124 -9.09 2.82 -2.06
CA ARG A 124 -8.33 1.61 -1.72
C ARG A 124 -6.99 1.57 -2.47
N TRP A 125 -5.92 1.31 -1.74
CA TRP A 125 -4.56 1.37 -2.25
C TRP A 125 -4.01 -0.01 -2.57
N GLN A 126 -3.28 -0.08 -3.68
CA GLN A 126 -2.64 -1.31 -4.13
C GLN A 126 -1.29 -1.51 -3.45
N LEU A 127 -0.99 -2.74 -3.05
CA LEU A 127 0.29 -3.12 -2.45
C LEU A 127 1.46 -2.81 -3.39
N ALA A 128 1.29 -3.11 -4.67
CA ALA A 128 2.31 -2.89 -5.71
C ALA A 128 2.75 -1.42 -5.79
N TRP A 129 1.89 -0.45 -5.44
CA TRP A 129 2.24 0.98 -5.49
C TRP A 129 3.28 1.42 -4.44
N ARG A 130 3.63 0.55 -3.49
CA ARG A 130 4.75 0.75 -2.56
C ARG A 130 6.11 0.33 -3.13
N LEU A 131 6.14 -0.37 -4.26
CA LEU A 131 7.36 -0.80 -4.92
C LEU A 131 7.99 0.35 -5.70
N GLY A 132 9.32 0.43 -5.73
CA GLY A 132 10.01 1.44 -6.55
C GLY A 132 9.77 1.22 -8.05
N TRP A 133 9.54 -0.03 -8.44
CA TRP A 133 9.28 -0.50 -9.81
C TRP A 133 7.88 -0.20 -10.36
N THR A 134 6.94 0.21 -9.50
CA THR A 134 5.57 0.53 -9.92
C THR A 134 5.41 2.04 -10.03
N PHE A 135 5.45 2.56 -11.25
CA PHE A 135 5.42 4.00 -11.56
C PHE A 135 4.26 4.41 -12.46
N ALA A 136 3.60 3.47 -13.15
CA ALA A 136 2.41 3.74 -13.95
C ALA A 136 1.23 2.83 -13.56
N CYS A 137 0.02 3.33 -13.76
CA CYS A 137 -1.20 2.54 -13.72
C CYS A 137 -1.44 1.94 -15.12
N THR A 138 -1.50 0.62 -15.22
CA THR A 138 -1.78 -0.09 -16.49
C THR A 138 -3.28 -0.23 -16.78
N ILE A 139 -4.14 0.10 -15.80
CA ILE A 139 -5.61 0.12 -15.95
C ILE A 139 -6.04 1.45 -16.57
N HIS A 140 -5.54 2.56 -16.02
CA HIS A 140 -5.89 3.93 -16.46
C HIS A 140 -4.83 4.59 -17.35
N ASN A 141 -3.78 3.86 -17.71
CA ASN A 141 -2.69 4.30 -18.58
C ASN A 141 -2.11 5.67 -18.19
N CYS A 142 -1.79 5.87 -16.91
CA CYS A 142 -1.26 7.14 -16.40
C CYS A 142 -0.04 6.93 -15.50
N LEU A 143 0.78 7.96 -15.30
CA LEU A 143 1.74 7.94 -14.20
C LEU A 143 1.00 7.89 -12.85
N LEU A 144 1.60 7.22 -11.87
CA LEU A 144 1.11 7.25 -10.51
C LEU A 144 1.58 8.55 -9.83
N ALA A 145 0.66 9.23 -9.14
CA ALA A 145 1.00 10.34 -8.25
C ALA A 145 1.61 9.79 -6.96
N ASP A 146 2.46 10.56 -6.29
CA ASP A 146 3.07 10.19 -5.01
C ASP A 146 2.82 11.21 -3.89
N ALA A 147 2.50 12.45 -4.25
CA ALA A 147 2.25 13.56 -3.35
C ALA A 147 0.79 14.05 -3.40
N CYS A 148 0.34 14.64 -2.28
CA CYS A 148 -0.92 15.36 -2.25
C CYS A 148 -0.82 16.64 -3.10
N PRO A 149 -1.81 16.95 -3.97
CA PRO A 149 -1.77 18.16 -4.80
C PRO A 149 -1.89 19.47 -4.01
N GLN A 150 -2.39 19.42 -2.77
CA GLN A 150 -2.54 20.60 -1.92
C GLN A 150 -1.34 20.80 -0.99
N CYS A 151 -0.99 19.79 -0.17
CA CYS A 151 0.07 19.95 0.84
C CYS A 151 1.45 19.44 0.39
N GLY A 152 1.56 18.81 -0.80
CA GLY A 152 2.81 18.27 -1.32
C GLY A 152 3.38 17.06 -0.57
N ALA A 153 2.70 16.59 0.49
CA ALA A 153 3.20 15.49 1.30
C ALA A 153 3.17 14.15 0.54
N VAL A 154 4.25 13.39 0.62
CA VAL A 154 4.34 12.02 0.09
C VAL A 154 3.40 11.10 0.86
N GLN A 155 2.51 10.40 0.15
CA GLN A 155 1.48 9.58 0.78
C GLN A 155 2.03 8.29 1.36
N ARG A 156 1.43 7.83 2.47
CA ARG A 156 1.71 6.54 3.13
C ARG A 156 3.20 6.27 3.45
N ARG A 157 3.97 7.32 3.74
CA ARG A 157 5.35 7.21 4.27
C ARG A 157 5.38 6.56 5.65
N ARG A 158 4.34 6.83 6.44
CA ARG A 158 4.06 6.22 7.76
C ARG A 158 2.65 5.60 7.72
N THR A 159 2.36 4.76 8.71
CA THR A 159 0.99 4.28 8.95
C THR A 159 0.04 5.46 9.21
N HIS A 160 -1.25 5.23 8.99
CA HIS A 160 -2.28 6.22 9.32
C HIS A 160 -2.19 6.64 10.79
N VAL A 161 -2.61 7.88 11.05
CA VAL A 161 -2.70 8.43 12.40
C VAL A 161 -3.73 7.62 13.22
N GLY A 162 -3.37 7.25 14.44
CA GLY A 162 -4.11 6.26 15.23
C GLY A 162 -5.35 6.79 15.93
N ASP A 163 -5.37 8.05 16.37
CA ASP A 163 -6.45 8.66 17.15
C ASP A 163 -7.60 9.21 16.31
N ILE A 164 -7.58 8.99 14.99
CA ILE A 164 -8.61 9.45 14.06
C ILE A 164 -9.21 8.31 13.27
N ILE A 165 -10.44 8.50 12.81
CA ILE A 165 -11.12 7.60 11.88
C ILE A 165 -10.56 7.89 10.48
N PRO A 166 -10.04 6.88 9.75
CA PRO A 166 -9.57 7.09 8.38
C PRO A 166 -10.68 7.54 7.44
N GLU A 167 -10.31 8.39 6.48
CA GLU A 167 -11.15 8.76 5.34
C GLU A 167 -10.46 8.29 4.04
N PRO A 168 -10.71 7.04 3.59
CA PRO A 168 -10.09 6.50 2.40
C PRO A 168 -10.22 7.44 1.19
N GLY A 169 -9.13 7.62 0.45
CA GLY A 169 -9.06 8.54 -0.69
C GLY A 169 -8.73 9.99 -0.33
N ARG A 170 -8.65 10.35 0.95
CA ARG A 170 -8.26 11.70 1.40
C ARG A 170 -6.87 11.74 2.05
N CYS A 171 -6.23 12.90 1.97
CA CYS A 171 -4.93 13.12 2.58
C CYS A 171 -5.00 13.20 4.12
N ALA A 172 -4.32 12.27 4.80
CA ALA A 172 -4.23 12.21 6.27
C ALA A 172 -3.06 13.02 6.88
N HIS A 173 -2.25 13.71 6.06
CA HIS A 173 -1.18 14.57 6.56
C HIS A 173 -1.75 15.80 7.26
N ALA A 174 -0.96 16.42 8.14
CA ALA A 174 -1.28 17.73 8.68
C ALA A 174 -1.42 18.75 7.53
N ALA A 175 -2.36 19.69 7.66
CA ALA A 175 -2.44 20.83 6.75
C ALA A 175 -1.18 21.71 6.90
N THR A 176 -0.78 22.41 5.84
CA THR A 176 0.50 23.16 5.78
C THR A 176 0.71 24.11 6.94
N ASP A 177 -0.35 24.81 7.38
CA ASP A 177 -0.30 25.82 8.43
C ASP A 177 -0.80 25.31 9.79
N ALA A 178 -1.10 24.01 9.90
CA ALA A 178 -1.62 23.44 11.14
C ALA A 178 -0.47 23.14 12.12
N THR A 179 -0.62 23.61 13.36
CA THR A 179 0.37 23.45 14.43
C THR A 179 -0.22 22.69 15.63
N GLY A 180 0.65 22.32 16.57
CA GLY A 180 0.25 21.64 17.80
C GLY A 180 0.34 20.11 17.75
N ARG A 181 -0.14 19.46 18.82
CA ARG A 181 -0.04 18.00 19.01
C ARG A 181 -1.06 17.21 18.17
N ALA A 182 -2.20 17.82 17.85
CA ALA A 182 -3.27 17.26 17.03
C ALA A 182 -3.67 18.26 15.91
N PRO A 183 -2.78 18.51 14.93
CA PRO A 183 -3.07 19.49 13.89
C PRO A 183 -4.25 19.06 13.02
N ALA A 184 -4.99 20.02 12.47
CA ALA A 184 -5.99 19.76 11.45
C ALA A 184 -5.37 18.99 10.27
N ARG A 185 -6.10 18.03 9.71
CA ARG A 185 -5.62 17.26 8.55
C ARG A 185 -5.89 18.03 7.27
N CYS A 186 -5.12 17.70 6.24
CA CYS A 186 -5.24 18.24 4.90
C CYS A 186 -6.59 17.87 4.25
N HIS A 187 -7.08 16.64 4.42
CA HIS A 187 -8.35 16.10 3.87
C HIS A 187 -8.57 16.28 2.35
N THR A 188 -7.55 16.78 1.63
CA THR A 188 -7.62 16.96 0.19
C THR A 188 -7.93 15.63 -0.46
N ASP A 189 -8.91 15.67 -1.37
CA ASP A 189 -9.34 14.52 -2.14
C ASP A 189 -8.25 14.14 -3.14
N LEU A 190 -7.64 12.97 -2.93
CA LEU A 190 -6.53 12.47 -3.74
C LEU A 190 -7.01 11.95 -5.10
N THR A 191 -8.31 11.75 -5.30
CA THR A 191 -8.89 11.39 -6.61
C THR A 191 -8.74 12.52 -7.63
N ASN A 192 -8.51 13.76 -7.17
CA ASN A 192 -8.28 14.93 -8.02
C ASN A 192 -6.80 15.22 -8.30
N ALA A 193 -5.88 14.35 -7.88
CA ALA A 193 -4.46 14.60 -8.12
C ALA A 193 -4.16 14.55 -9.64
N PRO A 194 -3.46 15.55 -10.20
CA PRO A 194 -3.15 15.58 -11.62
C PRO A 194 -2.11 14.50 -11.95
N VAL A 195 -2.35 13.76 -13.03
CA VAL A 195 -1.45 12.72 -13.54
C VAL A 195 -1.31 12.83 -15.05
N ALA A 196 -0.12 12.52 -15.58
CA ALA A 196 0.10 12.41 -17.02
C ALA A 196 -0.53 11.11 -17.54
N ALA A 197 -1.44 11.23 -18.50
CA ALA A 197 -2.08 10.10 -19.18
C ALA A 197 -1.36 9.78 -20.50
N PHE A 198 -1.44 8.52 -20.92
CA PHE A 198 -0.83 8.01 -22.13
C PHE A 198 -1.78 7.08 -22.88
N ASP A 199 -1.52 6.90 -24.17
CA ASP A 199 -2.15 5.85 -24.95
C ASP A 199 -1.75 4.45 -24.43
N ALA A 200 -2.62 3.47 -24.66
CA ALA A 200 -2.42 2.10 -24.17
C ALA A 200 -1.14 1.42 -24.69
N ASP A 201 -0.66 1.83 -25.86
CA ASP A 201 0.54 1.31 -26.52
C ASP A 201 1.80 2.16 -26.23
N HIS A 202 1.68 3.20 -25.41
CA HIS A 202 2.79 4.06 -25.08
C HIS A 202 3.92 3.27 -24.36
N PRO A 203 5.21 3.52 -24.67
CA PRO A 203 6.32 2.76 -24.10
C PRO A 203 6.36 2.72 -22.57
N VAL A 204 5.91 3.77 -21.90
CA VAL A 204 5.77 3.82 -20.42
C VAL A 204 4.82 2.75 -19.90
N ILE A 205 3.66 2.58 -20.55
CA ILE A 205 2.66 1.60 -20.14
C ILE A 205 3.15 0.19 -20.47
N HIS A 206 3.76 0.01 -21.64
CA HIS A 206 4.37 -1.25 -22.03
C HIS A 206 5.47 -1.68 -21.04
N ALA A 207 6.36 -0.77 -20.66
CA ALA A 207 7.41 -1.03 -19.67
C ALA A 207 6.83 -1.45 -18.32
N GLN A 208 5.76 -0.78 -17.84
CA GLN A 208 5.11 -1.17 -16.60
C GLN A 208 4.44 -2.55 -16.69
N ARG A 209 3.82 -2.90 -17.83
CA ARG A 209 3.26 -4.25 -18.03
C ARG A 209 4.35 -5.33 -17.99
N ILE A 210 5.50 -5.08 -18.61
CA ILE A 210 6.66 -5.99 -18.54
C ILE A 210 7.11 -6.14 -17.09
N ILE A 211 7.26 -5.04 -16.36
CA ILE A 211 7.67 -5.08 -14.94
C ILE A 211 6.68 -5.91 -14.13
N ASN A 212 5.38 -5.65 -14.25
CA ASN A 212 4.35 -6.42 -13.54
C ASN A 212 4.48 -7.93 -13.82
N ALA A 213 4.61 -8.31 -15.10
CA ALA A 213 4.78 -9.71 -15.48
C ALA A 213 6.07 -10.35 -14.94
N VAL A 214 7.13 -9.58 -14.70
CA VAL A 214 8.35 -10.08 -14.04
C VAL A 214 8.16 -10.22 -12.53
N ILE A 215 7.47 -9.29 -11.88
CA ILE A 215 7.37 -9.25 -10.41
C ILE A 215 6.20 -10.07 -9.86
N ASP A 216 5.21 -10.42 -10.68
CA ASP A 216 4.03 -11.19 -10.28
C ASP A 216 4.26 -12.72 -10.38
N ASP A 217 5.25 -13.17 -11.14
CA ASP A 217 5.64 -14.59 -11.30
C ASP A 217 7.04 -14.89 -10.71
N ASP A 218 7.26 -16.12 -10.24
CA ASP A 218 8.58 -16.57 -9.77
C ASP A 218 9.59 -16.77 -10.90
N THR A 219 9.13 -17.02 -12.12
CA THR A 219 9.98 -17.19 -13.30
C THR A 219 9.25 -16.67 -14.54
N PRO A 220 9.63 -15.50 -15.08
CA PRO A 220 8.99 -14.98 -16.28
C PRO A 220 9.29 -15.89 -17.48
N THR A 221 8.24 -16.28 -18.21
CA THR A 221 8.32 -17.19 -19.38
C THR A 221 8.62 -16.48 -20.69
N PHE A 222 8.92 -15.18 -20.65
CA PHE A 222 9.16 -14.33 -21.81
C PHE A 222 10.54 -13.65 -21.72
N GLY A 223 11.15 -13.40 -22.88
CA GLY A 223 12.40 -12.64 -22.96
C GLY A 223 12.12 -11.15 -22.98
N VAL A 224 12.60 -10.42 -21.97
CA VAL A 224 12.44 -8.96 -21.85
C VAL A 224 12.97 -8.21 -23.09
N TYR A 225 14.01 -8.75 -23.75
CA TYR A 225 14.60 -8.20 -24.98
C TYR A 225 14.22 -8.98 -26.24
N ARG A 226 13.23 -9.87 -26.18
CA ARG A 226 12.89 -10.73 -27.33
C ARG A 226 12.30 -9.92 -28.50
N SER A 227 11.58 -8.83 -28.19
CA SER A 227 10.89 -7.96 -29.15
C SER A 227 11.50 -6.56 -29.26
N SER A 228 12.54 -6.24 -28.49
CA SER A 228 13.11 -4.90 -28.38
C SER A 228 14.61 -4.98 -28.59
N GLU A 229 15.14 -4.35 -29.65
CA GLU A 229 16.58 -4.14 -29.79
C GLU A 229 17.06 -3.29 -28.59
N PRO A 230 18.07 -3.74 -27.82
CA PRO A 230 18.63 -2.90 -26.77
C PRO A 230 19.17 -1.61 -27.40
N PRO A 231 19.02 -0.44 -26.73
CA PRO A 231 19.59 0.80 -27.23
C PRO A 231 21.10 0.58 -27.44
N ARG A 232 21.57 0.83 -28.67
CA ARG A 232 22.99 0.76 -28.99
C ARG A 232 23.71 1.83 -28.16
N VAL A 233 24.64 1.39 -27.31
CA VAL A 233 25.56 2.25 -26.54
C VAL A 233 26.58 2.87 -27.48
#